data_AF-A0A392US46-F1
#
_entry.id   AF-A0A392US46-F1
#
_cell.length_a   1.000
_cell.length_b   1.000
_cell.length_c   1.000
_cell.angle_alpha   90.00
_cell.angle_beta   90.00
_cell.angle_gamma   90.00
#
_symmetry.space_group_name_H-M   'P 1'
#
loop_
_entity.id
_entity.type
_entity.pdbx_description
1 polymer ?
#
loop_
_entity_poly.entity_id
_entity_poly.type
_entity_poly.pdbx_seq_one_letter_code
_entity_poly.pdbx_strand_id
1 'polypeptide(L)' 'LDNSICSRRAVTVIITDECPGCPTDQTHFDLSGAAFGHMAISGENGQLRNRGQIPVIYRR' A
#
# COMPACT_ATOMS: atom_id res chain seq x y z
N LEU A 1 8.50 0.02 9.44
CA LEU A 1 8.47 0.84 8.21
C LEU A 1 9.88 0.85 7.62
N ASP A 2 10.04 0.39 6.38
CA ASP A 2 11.35 0.43 5.71
C ASP A 2 11.62 1.87 5.23
N ASN A 3 12.47 2.60 5.94
CA ASN A 3 12.76 4.00 5.63
C ASN A 3 13.55 4.20 4.33
N SER A 4 14.08 3.13 3.73
CA SER A 4 14.83 3.23 2.47
C SER A 4 13.91 3.31 1.25
N ILE A 5 12.67 2.84 1.36
CA ILE A 5 11.73 2.74 0.25
C ILE A 5 10.38 3.37 0.58
N CYS A 6 9.88 3.26 1.81
CA CYS A 6 8.58 3.83 2.20
C CYS A 6 8.70 5.31 2.55
N SER A 7 7.83 6.13 1.93
CA SER A 7 7.64 7.53 2.30
C SER A 7 6.97 7.64 3.67
N ARG A 8 7.29 8.73 4.39
CA ARG A 8 6.59 9.10 5.65
C ARG A 8 5.29 9.86 5.39
N ARG A 9 4.94 10.13 4.14
CA ARG A 9 3.69 10.81 3.76
C ARG A 9 2.59 9.77 3.59
N ALA A 10 1.46 10.01 4.25
CA ALA A 10 0.27 9.19 4.05
C ALA A 10 -0.32 9.42 2.65
N VAL A 11 -0.82 8.33 2.05
CA VAL A 11 -1.59 8.38 0.80
C VAL A 11 -3.06 8.26 1.16
N THR A 12 -3.89 9.19 0.66
CA THR A 12 -5.35 9.09 0.79
C THR A 12 -5.88 8.25 -0.36
N VAL A 13 -6.68 7.24 -0.04
CA VAL A 13 -7.30 6.34 -1.01
C VAL A 13 -8.81 6.44 -0.91
N ILE A 14 -9.50 6.09 -2.00
CA ILE A 14 -10.95 5.92 -2.03
C ILE A 14 -11.19 4.43 -2.20
N ILE A 15 -12.05 3.86 -1.34
CA ILE A 15 -12.44 2.46 -1.46
C ILE A 15 -13.49 2.36 -2.56
N THR A 16 -13.16 1.66 -3.64
CA THR A 16 -14.00 1.54 -4.84
C THR A 16 -14.49 0.13 -5.11
N ASP A 17 -13.94 -0.87 -4.41
CA ASP A 17 -14.21 -2.28 -4.67
C ASP A 17 -14.09 -3.11 -3.38
N GLU A 18 -14.57 -4.34 -3.43
CA GLU A 18 -14.41 -5.37 -2.42
C GLU A 18 -13.55 -6.54 -2.95
N CYS A 19 -12.81 -7.20 -2.07
CA CYS A 19 -11.99 -8.37 -2.42
C CYS A 19 -12.42 -9.60 -1.61
N PRO A 20 -13.38 -10.41 -2.10
CA PRO A 20 -13.85 -11.60 -1.40
C PRO A 20 -12.79 -12.71 -1.28
N GLY A 21 -11.79 -12.71 -2.17
CA GLY A 21 -10.71 -13.71 -2.20
C GLY A 21 -9.45 -13.30 -1.42
N CYS A 22 -9.45 -12.11 -0.80
CA CYS A 22 -8.31 -11.64 -0.01
C CYS A 22 -8.27 -12.34 1.37
N PRO A 23 -7.10 -12.40 2.03
CA PRO A 23 -7.01 -12.92 3.40
C PRO A 23 -7.98 -12.20 4.35
N THR A 24 -8.69 -12.98 5.15
CA THR A 24 -9.73 -12.49 6.09
C THR A 24 -9.28 -12.55 7.54
N ASP A 25 -8.08 -13.05 7.81
CA ASP A 25 -7.47 -13.11 9.14
C ASP A 25 -7.16 -11.71 9.69
N GLN A 26 -6.95 -10.73 8.80
CA GLN A 26 -6.56 -9.36 9.11
C GLN A 26 -7.19 -8.36 8.14
N THR A 27 -7.22 -7.08 8.51
CA THR A 27 -7.61 -6.02 7.57
C THR A 27 -6.64 -5.97 6.40
N HIS A 28 -7.15 -6.17 5.18
CA HIS A 28 -6.36 -6.17 3.96
C HIS A 28 -6.83 -5.06 3.02
N PHE A 29 -5.87 -4.28 2.51
CA PHE A 29 -6.11 -3.29 1.46
C PHE A 29 -5.48 -3.81 0.17
N ASP A 30 -6.31 -4.25 -0.78
CA ASP A 30 -5.85 -4.50 -2.14
C ASP A 30 -5.85 -3.19 -2.91
N LEU A 31 -4.66 -2.60 -3.06
CA LEU A 31 -4.48 -1.28 -3.62
C LEU A 31 -4.09 -1.38 -5.10
N SER A 32 -4.58 -0.44 -5.91
CA SER A 32 -4.04 -0.27 -7.26
C SER A 32 -2.53 -0.01 -7.22
N GLY A 33 -1.81 -0.45 -8.25
CA GLY A 33 -0.35 -0.26 -8.32
C GLY A 33 0.08 1.22 -8.22
N ALA A 34 -0.79 2.15 -8.64
CA ALA A 34 -0.57 3.58 -8.48
C ALA A 34 -0.66 4.02 -7.00
N ALA A 35 -1.71 3.63 -6.29
CA ALA A 35 -1.89 3.96 -4.86
C ALA A 35 -0.77 3.33 -4.02
N PHE A 36 -0.45 2.05 -4.26
CA PHE A 36 0.61 1.34 -3.57
C PHE A 36 1.99 1.98 -3.83
N GLY A 37 2.29 2.28 -5.09
CA GLY A 37 3.55 2.91 -5.49
C GLY A 37 3.72 4.32 -4.95
N HIS A 38 2.64 5.07 -4.71
CA HIS A 38 2.70 6.41 -4.13
C HIS A 38 3.09 6.43 -2.65
N MET A 39 3.05 5.29 -1.97
CA MET A 39 3.60 5.16 -0.62
C MET A 39 5.14 5.10 -0.62
N ALA A 40 5.80 5.05 -1.78
CA ALA A 40 7.25 5.01 -1.89
C ALA A 40 7.89 6.40 -1.81
N ILE A 41 9.18 6.45 -1.51
CA ILE A 41 10.04 7.59 -1.78
C ILE A 41 10.06 7.83 -3.30
N SER A 42 10.16 9.09 -3.72
CA SER A 42 10.20 9.45 -5.14
C SER A 42 11.29 8.68 -5.89
N GLY A 43 10.89 7.95 -6.93
CA GLY A 43 11.79 7.10 -7.72
C GLY A 43 11.74 5.61 -7.34
N GLU A 44 11.24 5.27 -6.15
CA GLU A 44 11.25 3.89 -5.63
C GLU A 44 9.90 3.17 -5.78
N ASN A 45 8.98 3.74 -6.56
CA ASN A 45 7.63 3.20 -6.76
C ASN A 45 7.66 1.76 -7.27
N GLY A 46 8.59 1.44 -8.17
CA GLY A 46 8.77 0.09 -8.70
C GLY A 46 9.28 -0.90 -7.65
N GLN A 47 10.30 -0.48 -6.88
CA GLN A 47 10.84 -1.32 -5.81
C GLN A 47 9.81 -1.62 -4.74
N LEU A 48 9.01 -0.63 -4.34
CA LEU A 48 7.94 -0.85 -3.37
C LEU A 48 6.91 -1.84 -3.91
N ARG A 49 6.40 -1.65 -5.14
CA ARG A 49 5.45 -2.60 -5.76
C ARG A 49 5.99 -4.03 -5.82
N ASN A 50 7.28 -4.21 -6.07
CA ASN A 50 7.91 -5.52 -6.11
C ASN A 50 7.96 -6.23 -4.76
N ARG A 51 7.67 -5.54 -3.64
CA ARG A 51 7.50 -6.19 -2.32
C ARG A 51 6.20 -6.99 -2.22
N GLY A 52 5.20 -6.69 -3.06
CA GLY A 52 3.89 -7.36 -3.06
C GLY A 52 3.04 -6.96 -1.85
N GLN A 53 3.30 -7.57 -0.69
CA GLN A 53 2.54 -7.35 0.54
C GLN A 53 3.43 -6.70 1.60
N ILE A 54 2.95 -5.60 2.21
CA ILE A 54 3.63 -4.90 3.29
C ILE A 54 2.64 -4.52 4.40
N PRO A 55 3.08 -4.47 5.67
CA PRO A 55 2.26 -3.92 6.74
C PRO A 55 2.13 -2.40 6.59
N VAL A 56 0.91 -1.89 6.77
CA VAL A 56 0.58 -0.46 6.71
C VAL A 56 -0.18 -0.01 7.95
N ILE A 57 -0.08 1.29 8.23
CA ILE A 57 -0.95 1.97 9.20
C ILE A 57 -2.00 2.75 8.42
N TYR A 58 -3.23 2.78 8.93
CA TYR A 58 -4.32 3.50 8.29
C TYR A 58 -5.19 4.21 9.32
N ARG A 59 -5.89 5.23 8.84
CA ARG A 59 -6.98 5.90 9.56
C ARG A 59 -8.05 6.25 8.53
N ARG A 60 -9.32 6.18 8.94
CA ARG A 60 -10.44 6.64 8.13
C ARG A 60 -10.63 8.15 8.32
#